data_AF-A0A494XH86-F1
#
_entry.id   AF-A0A494XH86-F1
#
_cell.length_a   1.000
_cell.length_b   1.000
_cell.length_c   1.000
_cell.angle_alpha   90.00
_cell.angle_beta   90.00
_cell.angle_gamma   90.00
#
_symmetry.space_group_name_H-M   'P 1'
#
loop_
_entity.id
_entity.type
_entity.pdbx_description
1 polymer ?
#
loop_
_entity_poly.entity_id
_entity_poly.type
_entity_poly.pdbx_seq_one_letter_code
_entity_poly.pdbx_strand_id
1 'polypeptide(L)'
;MSMRLHALAGLWRRYAAVWRAAWSMRRQMEVPARLDYELAFQPAQLELIETPVHPAPRWTARLIMALAVVVLIIAVFAKLDIVAMAKGKLVPNAQVKVIQPAFTGVVRTISVSDGERVSAGQLLMKLDTAQAVADESKASSSRFDAAFAMARARALLAAQRTVTQPRVEQIDGAPVDRQQEAQRLAEGTWREYADKLGSAKDELAKREAALDSTRAEIGKLQATAPLARAQANDYKALVADEYVARHDYLQKEQTALEQEHELAAQRGHERELEAGVAQQRADIEAAASQFRREQLDALEKATEAFAQSRNDETKAHVRAGLMSLTAPVAGTVQQLSVHTPGGVVTTAQTVMEIVPDEALEVEATVENRDIGFVKVGQRAAVKVEAFPYTRYGMLEGQVVSVSNDAAQDRRLGLVFTARIRLNSNRMWIDRRWISLTSGMAVTAEIRTGQQSVAQYLLGPLVEGAQESMHER
;
A
#
# COMPACT_ATOMS: atom_id res chain seq x y z
N MET A 1 5.05 54.58 44.18
CA MET A 1 5.67 53.49 44.98
C MET A 1 7.14 53.78 45.37
N SER A 2 7.56 55.06 45.47
CA SER A 2 8.95 55.45 45.74
C SER A 2 9.18 56.00 47.17
N MET A 3 8.19 56.63 47.82
CA MET A 3 8.38 57.19 49.18
C MET A 3 8.49 56.13 50.29
N ARG A 4 7.76 55.01 50.22
CA ARG A 4 7.82 53.95 51.25
C ARG A 4 9.15 53.19 51.25
N LEU A 5 9.71 52.93 50.06
CA LEU A 5 11.04 52.33 49.90
C LEU A 5 12.15 53.26 50.42
N HIS A 6 12.03 54.58 50.21
CA HIS A 6 12.97 55.56 50.77
C HIS A 6 12.86 55.69 52.30
N ALA A 7 11.64 55.63 52.85
CA ALA A 7 11.44 55.64 54.31
C ALA A 7 12.00 54.38 54.98
N LEU A 8 11.77 53.20 54.38
CA LEU A 8 12.35 51.93 54.85
C LEU A 8 13.88 51.91 54.71
N ALA A 9 14.43 52.39 53.60
CA ALA A 9 15.87 52.51 53.42
C ALA A 9 16.51 53.51 54.41
N GLY A 10 15.81 54.60 54.73
CA GLY A 10 16.22 55.57 55.76
C GLY A 10 16.21 54.97 57.16
N LEU A 11 15.20 54.17 57.49
CA LEU A 11 15.10 53.45 58.76
C LEU A 11 16.20 52.39 58.89
N TRP A 12 16.43 51.59 57.84
CA TRP A 12 17.52 50.63 57.79
C TRP A 12 18.90 51.29 57.88
N ARG A 13 19.12 52.44 57.23
CA ARG A 13 20.37 53.20 57.39
C ARG A 13 20.56 53.71 58.81
N ARG A 14 19.50 54.17 59.48
CA ARG A 14 19.55 54.59 60.89
C ARG A 14 19.89 53.43 61.81
N TYR A 15 19.21 52.29 61.67
CA TYR A 15 19.51 51.11 62.48
C TYR A 15 20.90 50.53 62.18
N ALA A 16 21.33 50.52 60.92
CA ALA A 16 22.68 50.09 60.55
C ALA A 16 23.77 51.05 61.09
N ALA A 17 23.50 52.36 61.14
CA ALA A 17 24.39 53.35 61.72
C ALA A 17 24.47 53.20 63.25
N VAL A 18 23.32 53.03 63.93
CA VAL A 18 23.27 52.77 65.37
C VAL A 18 23.95 51.44 65.70
N TRP A 19 23.72 50.40 64.90
CA TRP A 19 24.36 49.09 65.08
C TRP A 19 25.86 49.17 64.85
N ARG A 20 26.36 49.87 63.82
CA ARG A 20 27.80 50.10 63.63
C ARG A 20 28.42 50.90 64.76
N ALA A 21 27.75 51.96 65.22
CA ALA A 21 28.22 52.77 66.33
C ALA A 21 28.32 51.94 67.62
N ALA A 22 27.24 51.21 67.97
CA ALA A 22 27.21 50.31 69.11
C ALA A 22 28.26 49.18 69.00
N TRP A 23 28.43 48.61 67.81
CA TRP A 23 29.41 47.55 67.57
C TRP A 23 30.85 48.06 67.64
N SER A 24 31.11 49.30 67.20
CA SER A 24 32.42 49.94 67.32
C SER A 24 32.80 50.28 68.76
N MET A 25 31.82 50.66 69.58
CA MET A 25 31.99 50.95 71.02
C MET A 25 31.94 49.71 71.91
N ARG A 26 31.64 48.53 71.35
CA ARG A 26 31.54 47.26 72.10
C ARG A 26 32.77 46.96 72.93
N ARG A 27 33.97 47.22 72.40
CA ARG A 27 35.24 46.98 73.12
C ARG A 27 35.49 47.97 74.26
N GLN A 28 34.78 49.10 74.31
CA GLN A 28 34.84 50.06 75.43
C GLN A 28 33.87 49.70 76.57
N MET A 29 32.89 48.83 76.33
CA MET A 29 31.97 48.30 77.35
C MET A 29 32.45 46.98 77.96
N GLU A 30 33.58 46.45 77.52
CA GLU A 30 34.20 45.28 78.13
C GLU A 30 34.88 45.73 79.43
N VAL A 31 34.46 45.15 80.56
CA VAL A 31 35.08 45.37 81.87
C VAL A 31 36.57 45.02 81.75
N PRO A 32 37.50 45.86 82.23
CA PRO A 32 38.93 45.53 82.16
C PRO A 32 39.17 44.19 82.83
N ALA A 33 39.88 43.29 82.15
CA ALA A 33 40.20 41.97 82.67
C ALA A 33 41.03 42.12 83.95
N ARG A 34 40.42 41.78 85.10
CA ARG A 34 41.07 41.79 86.41
C ARG A 34 41.93 40.54 86.54
N LEU A 35 43.10 40.70 87.16
CA LEU A 35 44.05 39.59 87.34
C LEU A 35 43.53 38.65 88.44
N ASP A 36 43.90 37.36 88.37
CA ASP A 36 43.37 36.30 89.26
C ASP A 36 43.45 36.65 90.76
N TYR A 37 44.48 37.41 91.18
CA TYR A 37 44.64 37.82 92.58
C TYR A 37 43.69 38.96 93.01
N GLU A 38 43.17 39.76 92.07
CA GLU A 38 42.22 40.85 92.34
C GLU A 38 40.78 40.33 92.51
N LEU A 39 40.49 39.17 91.94
CA LEU A 39 39.21 38.46 92.07
C LEU A 39 39.11 37.74 93.43
N ALA A 40 40.23 37.29 94.00
CA ALA A 40 40.29 36.57 95.29
C ALA A 40 39.94 37.42 96.52
N PHE A 41 39.91 38.76 96.41
CA PHE A 41 39.56 39.69 97.50
C PHE A 41 38.12 40.22 97.40
N GLN A 42 37.32 39.71 96.47
CA GLN A 42 35.91 40.08 96.34
C GLN A 42 34.99 39.10 97.11
N PRO A 43 33.77 39.54 97.47
CA PRO A 43 32.75 38.62 97.97
C PRO A 43 32.55 37.46 96.99
N ALA A 44 32.47 36.21 97.47
CA ALA A 44 32.39 34.99 96.66
C ALA A 44 31.30 34.98 95.55
N GLN A 45 30.34 35.89 95.64
CA GLN A 45 29.26 36.10 94.68
C GLN A 45 29.77 36.73 93.37
N LEU A 46 30.74 37.65 93.45
CA LEU A 46 31.26 38.42 92.33
C LEU A 46 32.39 37.68 91.60
N GLU A 47 33.18 36.88 92.32
CA GLU A 47 34.22 36.00 91.75
C GLU A 47 33.61 34.98 90.76
N LEU A 48 32.47 34.39 91.09
CA LEU A 48 31.78 33.42 90.21
C LEU A 48 31.24 34.06 88.92
N ILE A 49 30.88 35.34 88.96
CA ILE A 49 30.32 36.07 87.80
C ILE A 49 31.43 36.59 86.87
N GLU A 50 32.57 36.98 87.44
CA GLU A 50 33.68 37.58 86.68
C GLU A 50 34.75 36.56 86.22
N THR A 51 34.66 35.28 86.64
CA THR A 51 35.51 34.22 86.08
C THR A 51 35.30 34.08 84.56
N PRO A 52 36.37 34.14 83.74
CA PRO A 52 36.24 34.02 82.30
C PRO A 52 35.77 32.62 81.91
N VAL A 53 34.60 32.53 81.25
CA VAL A 53 34.06 31.26 80.74
C VAL A 53 35.09 30.54 79.86
N HIS A 54 35.34 29.25 80.15
CA HIS A 54 36.24 28.39 79.39
C HIS A 54 35.92 28.48 77.87
N PRO A 55 36.89 28.46 76.94
CA PRO A 55 36.62 28.69 75.50
C PRO A 55 35.82 27.56 74.80
N ALA A 56 35.72 26.37 75.41
CA ALA A 56 35.07 25.19 74.82
C ALA A 56 33.58 25.36 74.42
N PRO A 57 32.68 25.96 75.23
CA PRO A 57 31.28 26.17 74.87
C PRO A 57 31.09 27.08 73.65
N ARG A 58 32.05 27.98 73.40
CA ARG A 58 32.01 28.87 72.23
C ARG A 58 32.37 28.13 70.95
N TRP A 59 33.26 27.14 71.02
CA TRP A 59 33.61 26.28 69.88
C TRP A 59 32.55 25.24 69.57
N THR A 60 31.93 24.63 70.60
CA THR A 60 30.79 23.72 70.39
C THR A 60 29.60 24.46 69.76
N ALA A 61 29.28 25.67 70.23
CA ALA A 61 28.24 26.50 69.62
C ALA A 61 28.53 26.84 68.14
N ARG A 62 29.80 27.12 67.78
CA ARG A 62 30.20 27.35 66.38
C ARG A 62 30.07 26.09 65.52
N LEU A 63 30.42 24.92 66.06
CA LEU A 63 30.34 23.65 65.35
C LEU A 63 28.87 23.24 65.10
N ILE A 64 28.00 23.43 66.09
CA ILE A 64 26.54 23.23 65.94
C ILE A 64 25.98 24.22 64.91
N MET A 65 26.37 25.49 64.96
CA MET A 65 25.98 26.47 63.94
C MET A 65 26.46 26.08 62.53
N ALA A 66 27.71 25.63 62.40
CA ALA A 66 28.24 25.18 61.12
C ALA A 66 27.47 23.98 60.57
N LEU A 67 27.16 22.99 61.42
CA LEU A 67 26.35 21.82 61.03
C LEU A 67 24.93 22.23 60.62
N ALA A 68 24.29 23.13 61.38
CA ALA A 68 22.96 23.64 61.06
C ALA A 68 22.95 24.38 59.71
N VAL A 69 23.98 25.18 59.42
CA VAL A 69 24.16 25.85 58.13
C VAL A 69 24.37 24.84 57.00
N VAL A 70 25.16 23.77 57.22
CA VAL A 70 25.35 22.71 56.21
C VAL A 70 24.05 21.97 55.92
N VAL A 71 23.27 21.60 56.95
CA VAL A 71 21.96 20.97 56.78
C VAL A 71 20.99 21.90 56.06
N LEU A 72 21.00 23.21 56.37
CA LEU A 72 20.19 24.21 55.69
C LEU A 72 20.56 24.31 54.20
N ILE A 73 21.86 24.34 53.88
CA ILE A 73 22.35 24.34 52.50
C ILE A 73 21.88 23.06 51.78
N ILE A 74 22.07 21.88 52.38
CA ILE A 74 21.60 20.63 51.78
C ILE A 74 20.08 20.66 51.60
N ALA A 75 19.31 21.14 52.57
CA ALA A 75 17.86 21.20 52.46
C ALA A 75 17.37 22.12 51.34
N VAL A 76 18.08 23.22 51.08
CA VAL A 76 17.77 24.19 50.02
C VAL A 76 18.20 23.69 48.64
N PHE A 77 19.36 23.02 48.53
CA PHE A 77 19.92 22.59 47.24
C PHE A 77 19.56 21.15 46.83
N ALA A 78 19.26 20.26 47.78
CA ALA A 78 18.88 18.89 47.48
C ALA A 78 17.47 18.86 46.90
N LYS A 79 17.34 18.25 45.72
CA LYS A 79 16.08 18.11 44.99
C LYS A 79 15.53 16.70 45.16
N LEU A 80 14.25 16.62 45.48
CA LEU A 80 13.45 15.40 45.53
C LEU A 80 12.55 15.35 44.29
N ASP A 81 12.52 14.22 43.61
CA ASP A 81 11.62 13.99 42.48
C ASP A 81 10.19 13.79 43.00
N ILE A 82 9.22 14.51 42.42
CA ILE A 82 7.80 14.31 42.65
C ILE A 82 7.30 13.29 41.63
N VAL A 83 6.61 12.26 42.09
CA VAL A 83 6.09 11.19 41.24
C VAL A 83 4.58 11.10 41.34
N ALA A 84 3.92 10.99 40.18
CA ALA A 84 2.52 10.59 40.09
C ALA A 84 2.46 9.07 39.89
N MET A 85 1.69 8.38 40.74
CA MET A 85 1.52 6.93 40.65
C MET A 85 0.33 6.61 39.73
N ALA A 86 0.59 5.85 38.68
CA ALA A 86 -0.42 5.45 37.71
C ALA A 86 -0.41 3.94 37.54
N LYS A 87 -1.54 3.29 37.85
CA LYS A 87 -1.69 1.83 37.68
C LYS A 87 -2.08 1.54 36.25
N GLY A 88 -1.53 0.49 35.66
CA GLY A 88 -1.71 0.21 34.24
C GLY A 88 -1.47 -1.23 33.86
N LYS A 89 -1.46 -1.46 32.55
CA LYS A 89 -1.12 -2.75 31.94
C LYS A 89 -0.24 -2.55 30.72
N LEU A 90 0.56 -3.55 30.39
CA LEU A 90 1.30 -3.58 29.13
C LEU A 90 0.34 -3.84 27.97
N VAL A 91 0.43 -3.01 26.93
CA VAL A 91 -0.29 -3.16 25.67
C VAL A 91 0.72 -3.09 24.52
N PRO A 92 0.50 -3.81 23.41
CA PRO A 92 1.33 -3.63 22.22
C PRO A 92 1.17 -2.20 21.68
N ASN A 93 2.28 -1.58 21.27
CA ASN A 93 2.25 -0.27 20.59
C ASN A 93 1.37 -0.34 19.32
N ALA A 94 1.54 -1.41 18.56
CA ALA A 94 0.73 -1.68 17.38
C ALA A 94 -0.62 -2.32 17.76
N GLN A 95 -1.69 -1.83 17.13
CA GLN A 95 -3.00 -2.47 17.22
C GLN A 95 -2.90 -3.94 16.75
N VAL A 96 -3.60 -4.81 17.47
CA VAL A 96 -3.76 -6.22 17.14
C VAL A 96 -4.26 -6.36 15.70
N LYS A 97 -3.63 -7.24 14.92
CA LYS A 97 -4.01 -7.49 13.52
C LYS A 97 -5.02 -8.62 13.46
N VAL A 98 -6.25 -8.28 13.11
CA VAL A 98 -7.33 -9.27 12.93
C VAL A 98 -7.15 -9.94 11.57
N ILE A 99 -7.10 -11.26 11.55
CA ILE A 99 -6.98 -12.07 10.34
C ILE A 99 -8.36 -12.63 9.99
N GLN A 100 -8.82 -12.30 8.79
CA GLN A 100 -10.12 -12.67 8.24
C GLN A 100 -9.95 -13.22 6.82
N PRO A 101 -10.74 -14.21 6.41
CA PRO A 101 -10.71 -14.71 5.05
C PRO A 101 -11.43 -13.73 4.11
N ALA A 102 -10.87 -13.52 2.93
CA ALA A 102 -11.48 -12.69 1.89
C ALA A 102 -12.68 -13.38 1.23
N PHE A 103 -12.70 -14.72 1.24
CA PHE A 103 -13.75 -15.54 0.63
C PHE A 103 -14.19 -16.65 1.58
N THR A 104 -15.45 -17.04 1.48
CA THR A 104 -15.97 -18.23 2.13
C THR A 104 -15.29 -19.48 1.59
N GLY A 105 -14.86 -20.38 2.48
CA GLY A 105 -14.19 -21.61 2.09
C GLY A 105 -14.11 -22.63 3.21
N VAL A 106 -13.76 -23.86 2.85
CA VAL A 106 -13.54 -24.95 3.81
C VAL A 106 -12.07 -24.93 4.23
N VAL A 107 -11.80 -25.02 5.53
CA VAL A 107 -10.42 -25.06 6.05
C VAL A 107 -9.79 -26.41 5.70
N ARG A 108 -8.73 -26.39 4.89
CA ARG A 108 -7.98 -27.59 4.51
C ARG A 108 -6.89 -27.92 5.52
N THR A 109 -6.15 -26.91 5.95
CA THR A 109 -5.01 -27.07 6.87
C THR A 109 -4.86 -25.83 7.74
N ILE A 110 -4.59 -26.05 9.02
CA ILE A 110 -4.26 -25.03 10.01
C ILE A 110 -2.79 -25.26 10.36
N SER A 111 -1.95 -24.26 10.14
CA SER A 111 -0.49 -24.37 10.26
C SER A 111 0.06 -23.75 11.55
N VAL A 112 -0.80 -23.21 12.40
CA VAL A 112 -0.44 -22.51 13.63
C VAL A 112 -1.36 -22.90 14.80
N SER A 113 -0.83 -22.77 16.02
CA SER A 113 -1.59 -22.97 17.26
C SER A 113 -1.78 -21.65 18.03
N ASP A 114 -2.76 -21.63 18.93
CA ASP A 114 -2.96 -20.49 19.84
C ASP A 114 -1.74 -20.31 20.76
N GLY A 115 -1.22 -19.08 20.86
CA GLY A 115 0.01 -18.76 21.60
C GLY A 115 1.31 -19.00 20.83
N GLU A 116 1.26 -19.47 19.58
CA GLU A 116 2.45 -19.68 18.75
C GLU A 116 3.00 -18.35 18.19
N ARG A 117 4.33 -18.24 18.10
CA ARG A 117 5.00 -17.09 17.47
C ARG A 117 5.15 -17.32 15.97
N VAL A 118 4.70 -16.35 15.17
CA VAL A 118 4.75 -16.38 13.71
C VAL A 118 5.61 -15.25 13.15
N SER A 119 6.22 -15.48 11.99
CA SER A 119 6.96 -14.47 11.23
C SER A 119 6.06 -13.79 10.19
N ALA A 120 6.40 -12.58 9.76
CA ALA A 120 5.70 -11.93 8.65
C ALA A 120 5.78 -12.77 7.37
N GLY A 121 4.65 -12.96 6.69
CA GLY A 121 4.49 -13.81 5.51
C GLY A 121 4.31 -15.31 5.78
N GLN A 122 4.41 -15.76 7.04
CA GLN A 122 4.21 -17.17 7.38
C GLN A 122 2.76 -17.61 7.10
N LEU A 123 2.59 -18.79 6.51
CA LEU A 123 1.29 -19.40 6.27
C LEU A 123 0.63 -19.76 7.61
N LEU A 124 -0.59 -19.27 7.82
CA LEU A 124 -1.36 -19.51 9.04
C LEU A 124 -2.43 -20.57 8.81
N MET A 125 -3.18 -20.41 7.72
CA MET A 125 -4.30 -21.27 7.38
C MET A 125 -4.43 -21.35 5.85
N LYS A 126 -4.73 -22.53 5.34
CA LYS A 126 -5.05 -22.76 3.94
C LYS A 126 -6.47 -23.26 3.80
N LEU A 127 -7.26 -22.56 3.00
CA LEU A 127 -8.60 -22.97 2.60
C LEU A 127 -8.51 -23.96 1.42
N ASP A 128 -9.60 -24.66 1.15
CA ASP A 128 -9.70 -25.55 -0.01
C ASP A 128 -9.58 -24.75 -1.30
N THR A 129 -8.50 -25.00 -2.05
CA THR A 129 -8.18 -24.29 -3.29
C THR A 129 -8.68 -25.02 -4.52
N ALA A 130 -9.29 -26.21 -4.40
CA ALA A 130 -9.61 -27.06 -5.56
C ALA A 130 -10.45 -26.32 -6.62
N GLN A 131 -11.50 -25.60 -6.18
CA GLN A 131 -12.35 -24.82 -7.07
C GLN A 131 -11.61 -23.60 -7.66
N ALA A 132 -10.84 -22.88 -6.84
CA ALA A 132 -10.10 -21.70 -7.30
C ALA A 132 -9.01 -22.05 -8.33
N VAL A 133 -8.31 -23.18 -8.15
CA VAL A 133 -7.30 -23.68 -9.09
C VAL A 133 -7.96 -24.19 -10.38
N ALA A 134 -9.13 -24.81 -10.30
CA ALA A 134 -9.89 -25.21 -11.48
C ALA A 134 -10.37 -23.98 -12.29
N ASP A 135 -10.87 -22.95 -11.60
CA ASP A 135 -11.26 -21.68 -12.22
C ASP A 135 -10.07 -20.98 -12.89
N GLU A 136 -8.90 -20.95 -12.22
CA GLU A 136 -7.66 -20.41 -12.77
C GLU A 136 -7.19 -21.17 -14.02
N SER A 137 -7.19 -22.50 -13.96
CA SER A 137 -6.82 -23.36 -15.09
C SER A 137 -7.75 -23.14 -16.29
N LYS A 138 -9.05 -23.00 -16.03
CA LYS A 138 -10.05 -22.69 -17.05
C LYS A 138 -9.81 -21.31 -17.67
N ALA A 139 -9.59 -20.29 -16.84
CA ALA A 139 -9.34 -18.93 -17.32
C ALA A 139 -8.04 -18.84 -18.14
N SER A 140 -6.98 -19.52 -17.70
CA SER A 140 -5.72 -19.61 -18.45
C SER A 140 -5.92 -20.31 -19.79
N SER A 141 -6.68 -21.42 -19.82
CA SER A 141 -7.06 -22.09 -21.07
C SER A 141 -7.79 -21.15 -22.03
N SER A 142 -8.81 -20.42 -21.55
CA SER A 142 -9.57 -19.47 -22.37
C SER A 142 -8.69 -18.32 -22.90
N ARG A 143 -7.72 -17.85 -22.10
CA ARG A 143 -6.74 -16.86 -22.57
C ARG A 143 -5.91 -17.42 -23.73
N PHE A 144 -5.40 -18.64 -23.62
CA PHE A 144 -4.63 -19.25 -24.71
C PHE A 144 -5.48 -19.43 -25.97
N ASP A 145 -6.73 -19.88 -25.83
CA ASP A 145 -7.63 -20.06 -26.97
C ASP A 145 -7.90 -18.74 -27.71
N ALA A 146 -8.15 -17.66 -26.95
CA ALA A 146 -8.32 -16.32 -27.52
C ALA A 146 -7.02 -15.78 -28.16
N ALA A 147 -5.87 -16.04 -27.53
CA ALA A 147 -4.57 -15.64 -28.06
C ALA A 147 -4.25 -16.35 -29.39
N PHE A 148 -4.54 -17.65 -29.48
CA PHE A 148 -4.40 -18.42 -30.72
C PHE A 148 -5.35 -17.95 -31.82
N ALA A 149 -6.60 -17.62 -31.47
CA ALA A 149 -7.55 -17.04 -32.43
C ALA A 149 -7.03 -15.72 -33.01
N MET A 150 -6.48 -14.84 -32.15
CA MET A 150 -5.87 -13.57 -32.55
C MET A 150 -4.64 -13.79 -33.44
N ALA A 151 -3.72 -14.68 -33.04
CA ALA A 151 -2.52 -15.00 -33.80
C ALA A 151 -2.84 -15.59 -35.17
N ARG A 152 -3.86 -16.47 -35.25
CA ARG A 152 -4.35 -17.04 -36.52
C ARG A 152 -4.92 -15.97 -37.45
N ALA A 153 -5.79 -15.09 -36.95
CA ALA A 153 -6.37 -14.03 -37.77
C ALA A 153 -5.28 -13.07 -38.31
N ARG A 154 -4.29 -12.71 -37.48
CA ARG A 154 -3.12 -11.93 -37.92
C ARG A 154 -2.29 -12.67 -38.98
N ALA A 155 -2.04 -13.95 -38.79
CA ALA A 155 -1.29 -14.77 -39.74
C ALA A 155 -2.00 -14.87 -41.10
N LEU A 156 -3.32 -15.02 -41.11
CA LEU A 156 -4.13 -15.08 -42.33
C LEU A 156 -4.18 -13.72 -43.06
N LEU A 157 -4.30 -12.62 -42.33
CA LEU A 157 -4.20 -11.27 -42.91
C LEU A 157 -2.81 -11.01 -43.49
N ALA A 158 -1.74 -11.43 -42.81
CA ALA A 158 -0.37 -11.31 -43.32
C ALA A 158 -0.17 -12.17 -44.58
N ALA A 159 -0.60 -13.44 -44.53
CA ALA A 159 -0.59 -14.38 -45.66
C ALA A 159 -1.30 -13.80 -46.89
N GLN A 160 -2.46 -13.16 -46.71
CA GLN A 160 -3.17 -12.50 -47.80
C GLN A 160 -2.37 -11.37 -48.44
N ARG A 161 -1.65 -10.57 -47.64
CA ARG A 161 -0.85 -9.44 -48.14
C ARG A 161 0.44 -9.87 -48.84
N THR A 162 1.10 -10.91 -48.32
CA THR A 162 2.39 -11.39 -48.86
C THR A 162 2.23 -12.54 -49.85
N VAL A 163 1.02 -13.10 -49.98
CA VAL A 163 0.70 -14.27 -50.82
C VAL A 163 1.60 -15.47 -50.45
N THR A 164 1.72 -15.73 -49.15
CA THR A 164 2.52 -16.84 -48.59
C THR A 164 1.70 -17.63 -47.59
N GLN A 165 2.12 -18.85 -47.25
CA GLN A 165 1.43 -19.62 -46.20
C GLN A 165 1.42 -18.88 -44.85
N PRO A 166 0.32 -18.97 -44.09
CA PRO A 166 0.22 -18.35 -42.78
C PRO A 166 1.18 -19.03 -41.79
N ARG A 167 1.84 -18.22 -40.99
CA ARG A 167 2.64 -18.68 -39.84
C ARG A 167 2.06 -18.08 -38.58
N VAL A 168 1.48 -18.93 -37.74
CA VAL A 168 0.93 -18.52 -36.44
C VAL A 168 2.10 -18.27 -35.49
N GLU A 169 2.11 -17.09 -34.88
CA GLU A 169 3.12 -16.69 -33.89
C GLU A 169 3.13 -17.66 -32.70
N GLN A 170 4.32 -17.93 -32.14
CA GLN A 170 4.45 -18.76 -30.95
C GLN A 170 4.00 -17.99 -29.71
N ILE A 171 3.22 -18.65 -28.86
CA ILE A 171 2.72 -18.06 -27.62
C ILE A 171 3.45 -18.66 -26.44
N ASP A 172 4.17 -17.82 -25.70
CA ASP A 172 4.96 -18.25 -24.54
C ASP A 172 4.07 -18.92 -23.48
N GLY A 173 4.52 -20.08 -23.00
CA GLY A 173 3.82 -20.88 -21.99
C GLY A 173 2.59 -21.62 -22.50
N ALA A 174 2.26 -21.52 -23.79
CA ALA A 174 1.14 -22.25 -24.37
C ALA A 174 1.48 -23.74 -24.63
N PRO A 175 0.50 -24.65 -24.52
CA PRO A 175 0.69 -26.05 -24.90
C PRO A 175 1.07 -26.23 -26.38
N VAL A 176 2.06 -27.09 -26.66
CA VAL A 176 2.61 -27.30 -28.01
C VAL A 176 1.59 -27.91 -28.97
N ASP A 177 0.73 -28.80 -28.47
CA ASP A 177 -0.38 -29.41 -29.20
C ASP A 177 -1.36 -28.35 -29.72
N ARG A 178 -1.74 -27.37 -28.88
CA ARG A 178 -2.61 -26.25 -29.30
C ARG A 178 -1.95 -25.33 -30.31
N GLN A 179 -0.65 -25.07 -30.18
CA GLN A 179 0.11 -24.30 -31.17
C GLN A 179 0.05 -24.98 -32.55
N GLN A 180 0.27 -26.29 -32.59
CA GLN A 180 0.20 -27.05 -33.85
C GLN A 180 -1.22 -27.09 -34.42
N GLU A 181 -2.23 -27.22 -33.56
CA GLU A 181 -3.63 -27.15 -33.99
C GLU A 181 -3.98 -25.79 -34.58
N ALA A 182 -3.61 -24.69 -33.92
CA ALA A 182 -3.82 -23.34 -34.43
C ALA A 182 -3.15 -23.14 -35.80
N GLN A 183 -1.93 -23.66 -35.98
CA GLN A 183 -1.22 -23.64 -37.26
C GLN A 183 -1.95 -24.45 -38.33
N ARG A 184 -2.38 -25.70 -38.03
CA ARG A 184 -3.12 -26.54 -38.99
C ARG A 184 -4.44 -25.90 -39.43
N LEU A 185 -5.16 -25.28 -38.48
CA LEU A 185 -6.40 -24.55 -38.78
C LEU A 185 -6.13 -23.34 -39.69
N ALA A 186 -5.08 -22.57 -39.40
CA ALA A 186 -4.68 -21.45 -40.24
C ALA A 186 -4.35 -21.90 -41.67
N GLU A 187 -3.54 -22.96 -41.81
CA GLU A 187 -3.20 -23.52 -43.12
C GLU A 187 -4.43 -24.06 -43.87
N GLY A 188 -5.35 -24.71 -43.17
CA GLY A 188 -6.61 -25.20 -43.75
C GLY A 188 -7.46 -24.06 -44.32
N THR A 189 -7.70 -23.01 -43.52
CA THR A 189 -8.43 -21.82 -43.96
C THR A 189 -7.74 -21.10 -45.11
N TRP A 190 -6.41 -21.02 -45.09
CA TRP A 190 -5.64 -20.42 -46.18
C TRP A 190 -5.73 -21.23 -47.48
N ARG A 191 -5.61 -22.57 -47.40
CA ARG A 191 -5.76 -23.45 -48.57
C ARG A 191 -7.14 -23.30 -49.19
N GLU A 192 -8.19 -23.29 -48.37
CA GLU A 192 -9.56 -23.08 -48.86
C GLU A 192 -9.70 -21.74 -49.61
N TYR A 193 -9.15 -20.64 -49.06
CA TYR A 193 -9.15 -19.34 -49.73
C TYR A 193 -8.33 -19.35 -51.03
N ALA A 194 -7.14 -19.96 -51.00
CA ALA A 194 -6.26 -20.04 -52.16
C ALA A 194 -6.89 -20.86 -53.30
N ASP A 195 -7.56 -21.97 -52.99
CA ASP A 195 -8.25 -22.81 -53.97
C ASP A 195 -9.43 -22.06 -54.60
N LYS A 196 -10.25 -21.37 -53.78
CA LYS A 196 -11.34 -20.51 -54.28
C LYS A 196 -10.83 -19.41 -55.21
N LEU A 197 -9.75 -18.74 -54.83
CA LEU A 197 -9.14 -17.70 -55.64
C LEU A 197 -8.50 -18.27 -56.93
N GLY A 198 -7.90 -19.46 -56.85
CA GLY A 198 -7.37 -20.20 -58.00
C GLY A 198 -8.47 -20.50 -59.02
N SER A 199 -9.56 -21.12 -58.59
CA SER A 199 -10.71 -21.42 -59.47
C SER A 199 -11.31 -20.16 -60.10
N ALA A 200 -11.41 -19.06 -59.35
CA ALA A 200 -11.91 -17.79 -59.89
C ALA A 200 -10.97 -17.19 -60.95
N LYS A 201 -9.66 -17.35 -60.79
CA LYS A 201 -8.65 -16.92 -61.77
C LYS A 201 -8.64 -17.81 -63.02
N ASP A 202 -8.84 -19.11 -62.86
CA ASP A 202 -8.93 -20.03 -64.00
C ASP A 202 -10.15 -19.72 -64.88
N GLU A 203 -11.29 -19.39 -64.25
CA GLU A 203 -12.49 -18.95 -64.97
C GLU A 203 -12.27 -17.60 -65.68
N LEU A 204 -11.51 -16.67 -65.07
CA LEU A 204 -11.10 -15.43 -65.73
C LEU A 204 -10.25 -15.71 -66.97
N ALA A 205 -9.22 -16.56 -66.83
CA ALA A 205 -8.34 -16.92 -67.94
C ALA A 205 -9.11 -17.59 -69.09
N LYS A 206 -10.11 -18.43 -68.79
CA LYS A 206 -11.00 -19.05 -69.78
C LYS A 206 -11.82 -18.00 -70.53
N ARG A 207 -12.39 -17.01 -69.84
CA ARG A 207 -13.15 -15.91 -70.46
C ARG A 207 -12.26 -15.01 -71.30
N GLU A 208 -11.06 -14.69 -70.83
CA GLU A 208 -10.06 -13.92 -71.58
C GLU A 208 -9.66 -14.65 -72.87
N ALA A 209 -9.43 -15.97 -72.82
CA ALA A 209 -9.15 -16.76 -74.01
C ALA A 209 -10.33 -16.80 -75.01
N ALA A 210 -11.57 -16.88 -74.52
CA ALA A 210 -12.76 -16.81 -75.38
C ALA A 210 -12.92 -15.43 -76.06
N LEU A 211 -12.62 -14.36 -75.32
CA LEU A 211 -12.61 -12.99 -75.84
C LEU A 211 -11.53 -12.82 -76.93
N ASP A 212 -10.32 -13.34 -76.70
CA ASP A 212 -9.24 -13.28 -77.68
C ASP A 212 -9.56 -14.07 -78.95
N SER A 213 -10.19 -15.25 -78.81
CA SER A 213 -10.68 -16.04 -79.94
C SER A 213 -11.74 -15.28 -80.75
N THR A 214 -12.69 -14.63 -80.07
CA THR A 214 -13.75 -13.83 -80.72
C THR A 214 -13.15 -12.62 -81.45
N ARG A 215 -12.15 -11.96 -80.85
CA ARG A 215 -11.42 -10.84 -81.47
C ARG A 215 -10.68 -11.27 -82.74
N ALA A 216 -10.09 -12.46 -82.76
CA ALA A 216 -9.45 -13.00 -83.95
C ALA A 216 -10.47 -13.23 -85.09
N GLU A 217 -11.64 -13.78 -84.79
CA GLU A 217 -12.71 -13.98 -85.79
C GLU A 217 -13.27 -12.64 -86.29
N ILE A 218 -13.44 -11.65 -85.40
CA ILE A 218 -13.79 -10.28 -85.78
C ILE A 218 -12.72 -9.70 -86.72
N GLY A 219 -11.44 -9.85 -86.42
CA GLY A 219 -10.35 -9.35 -87.27
C GLY A 219 -10.39 -9.95 -88.68
N LYS A 220 -10.68 -11.26 -88.79
CA LYS A 220 -10.91 -11.94 -90.07
C LYS A 220 -12.11 -11.37 -90.82
N LEU A 221 -13.27 -11.25 -90.17
CA LEU A 221 -14.50 -10.74 -90.81
C LEU A 221 -14.39 -9.25 -91.19
N GLN A 222 -13.68 -8.45 -90.39
CA GLN A 222 -13.38 -7.06 -90.70
C GLN A 222 -12.53 -6.92 -91.97
N ALA A 223 -11.66 -7.88 -92.26
CA ALA A 223 -10.88 -7.91 -93.49
C ALA A 223 -11.67 -8.45 -94.69
N THR A 224 -12.56 -9.44 -94.50
CA THR A 224 -13.25 -10.10 -95.61
C THR A 224 -14.57 -9.46 -96.01
N ALA A 225 -15.36 -8.93 -95.06
CA ALA A 225 -16.68 -8.36 -95.35
C ALA A 225 -16.64 -7.18 -96.34
N PRO A 226 -15.68 -6.22 -96.24
CA PRO A 226 -15.56 -5.15 -97.23
C PRO A 226 -15.22 -5.66 -98.64
N LEU A 227 -14.45 -6.75 -98.74
CA LEU A 227 -14.11 -7.37 -100.02
C LEU A 227 -15.34 -8.03 -100.66
N ALA A 228 -16.14 -8.76 -99.87
CA ALA A 228 -17.40 -9.35 -100.33
C ALA A 228 -18.39 -8.27 -100.78
N ARG A 229 -18.50 -7.16 -100.02
CA ARG A 229 -19.31 -6.00 -100.38
C ARG A 229 -18.85 -5.33 -101.68
N ALA A 230 -17.54 -5.13 -101.84
CA ALA A 230 -16.97 -4.60 -103.08
C ALA A 230 -17.31 -5.49 -104.27
N GLN A 231 -17.13 -6.82 -104.14
CA GLN A 231 -17.46 -7.78 -105.18
C GLN A 231 -18.95 -7.75 -105.55
N ALA A 232 -19.85 -7.64 -104.57
CA ALA A 232 -21.29 -7.50 -104.83
C ALA A 232 -21.62 -6.21 -105.60
N ASN A 233 -20.97 -5.09 -105.25
CA ASN A 233 -21.12 -3.81 -105.96
C ASN A 233 -20.60 -3.87 -107.40
N ASP A 234 -19.48 -4.54 -107.64
CA ASP A 234 -18.93 -4.73 -109.00
C ASP A 234 -19.88 -5.54 -109.87
N TYR A 235 -20.42 -6.66 -109.33
CA TYR A 235 -21.43 -7.46 -110.02
C TYR A 235 -22.71 -6.68 -110.27
N LYS A 236 -23.12 -5.80 -109.35
CA LYS A 236 -24.28 -4.92 -109.53
C LYS A 236 -24.09 -3.99 -110.73
N ALA A 237 -22.89 -3.44 -110.90
CA ALA A 237 -22.57 -2.59 -112.06
C ALA A 237 -22.61 -3.41 -113.36
N LEU A 238 -22.03 -4.62 -113.36
CA LEU A 238 -22.05 -5.51 -114.53
C LEU A 238 -23.46 -5.97 -114.94
N VAL A 239 -24.39 -6.12 -113.98
CA VAL A 239 -25.81 -6.40 -114.28
C VAL A 239 -26.47 -5.22 -114.99
N ALA A 240 -26.12 -3.97 -114.63
CA ALA A 240 -26.67 -2.78 -115.27
C ALA A 240 -26.29 -2.69 -116.75
N ASP A 241 -25.10 -3.19 -117.09
CA ASP A 241 -24.58 -3.26 -118.46
C ASP A 241 -24.87 -4.60 -119.17
N GLU A 242 -25.73 -5.46 -118.60
CA GLU A 242 -26.15 -6.77 -119.12
C GLU A 242 -25.01 -7.81 -119.32
N TYR A 243 -23.85 -7.65 -118.68
CA TYR A 243 -22.71 -8.58 -118.81
C TYR A 243 -22.80 -9.84 -117.94
N VAL A 244 -23.63 -9.84 -116.90
CA VAL A 244 -23.80 -10.99 -115.97
C VAL A 244 -25.27 -11.18 -115.59
N ALA A 245 -25.64 -12.40 -115.19
CA ALA A 245 -27.00 -12.70 -114.80
C ALA A 245 -27.35 -12.05 -113.44
N ARG A 246 -28.59 -11.55 -113.31
CA ARG A 246 -29.08 -10.96 -112.04
C ARG A 246 -28.97 -11.92 -110.85
N HIS A 247 -29.08 -13.23 -111.09
CA HIS A 247 -28.93 -14.24 -110.05
C HIS A 247 -27.53 -14.24 -109.43
N ASP A 248 -26.48 -14.08 -110.25
CA ASP A 248 -25.09 -14.08 -109.79
C ASP A 248 -24.83 -12.87 -108.86
N TYR A 249 -25.36 -11.69 -109.22
CA TYR A 249 -25.33 -10.52 -108.34
C TYR A 249 -26.04 -10.79 -107.00
N LEU A 250 -27.26 -11.32 -107.02
CA LEU A 250 -28.02 -11.58 -105.80
C LEU A 250 -27.31 -12.57 -104.87
N GLN A 251 -26.62 -13.57 -105.43
CA GLN A 251 -25.80 -14.48 -104.65
C GLN A 251 -24.62 -13.76 -103.97
N LYS A 252 -23.93 -12.86 -104.69
CA LYS A 252 -22.83 -12.05 -104.10
C LYS A 252 -23.33 -11.07 -103.05
N GLU A 253 -24.47 -10.42 -103.30
CA GLU A 253 -25.12 -9.52 -102.34
C GLU A 253 -25.52 -10.27 -101.07
N GLN A 254 -26.08 -11.48 -101.19
CA GLN A 254 -26.40 -12.33 -100.06
C GLN A 254 -25.14 -12.66 -99.24
N THR A 255 -24.05 -13.09 -99.89
CA THR A 255 -22.78 -13.38 -99.19
C THR A 255 -22.20 -12.15 -98.48
N ALA A 256 -22.28 -10.96 -99.10
CA ALA A 256 -21.83 -9.72 -98.48
C ALA A 256 -22.64 -9.38 -97.22
N LEU A 257 -23.97 -9.46 -97.31
CA LEU A 257 -24.86 -9.23 -96.17
C LEU A 257 -24.65 -10.26 -95.05
N GLU A 258 -24.47 -11.54 -95.39
CA GLU A 258 -24.17 -12.59 -94.41
C GLU A 258 -22.90 -12.28 -93.61
N GLN A 259 -21.80 -11.88 -94.28
CA GLN A 259 -20.56 -11.54 -93.59
C GLN A 259 -20.66 -10.25 -92.76
N GLU A 260 -21.41 -9.25 -93.22
CA GLU A 260 -21.66 -8.02 -92.45
C GLU A 260 -22.50 -8.27 -91.21
N HIS A 261 -23.56 -9.09 -91.32
CA HIS A 261 -24.39 -9.49 -90.20
C HIS A 261 -23.61 -10.36 -89.20
N GLU A 262 -22.78 -11.28 -89.67
CA GLU A 262 -21.90 -12.08 -88.82
C GLU A 262 -20.90 -11.19 -88.07
N LEU A 263 -20.26 -10.23 -88.75
CA LEU A 263 -19.37 -9.25 -88.10
C LEU A 263 -20.10 -8.44 -87.01
N ALA A 264 -21.33 -8.01 -87.28
CA ALA A 264 -22.14 -7.29 -86.30
C ALA A 264 -22.51 -8.18 -85.10
N ALA A 265 -22.85 -9.44 -85.34
CA ALA A 265 -23.15 -10.43 -84.30
C ALA A 265 -21.92 -10.70 -83.42
N GLN A 266 -20.75 -10.94 -84.03
CA GLN A 266 -19.51 -11.17 -83.30
C GLN A 266 -19.07 -9.95 -82.47
N ARG A 267 -19.25 -8.71 -82.99
CA ARG A 267 -19.06 -7.48 -82.19
C ARG A 267 -20.05 -7.33 -81.04
N GLY A 268 -21.25 -7.89 -81.18
CA GLY A 268 -22.20 -8.02 -80.08
C GLY A 268 -21.66 -8.95 -78.99
N HIS A 269 -21.19 -10.13 -79.41
CA HIS A 269 -20.63 -11.15 -78.52
C HIS A 269 -19.34 -10.71 -77.82
N GLU A 270 -18.46 -9.97 -78.51
CA GLU A 270 -17.25 -9.39 -77.89
C GLU A 270 -17.62 -8.49 -76.71
N ARG A 271 -18.60 -7.58 -76.86
CA ARG A 271 -19.04 -6.69 -75.78
C ARG A 271 -19.63 -7.47 -74.60
N GLU A 272 -20.34 -8.55 -74.87
CA GLU A 272 -20.86 -9.46 -73.83
C GLU A 272 -19.70 -10.12 -73.06
N LEU A 273 -18.70 -10.65 -73.77
CA LEU A 273 -17.52 -11.26 -73.16
C LEU A 273 -16.69 -10.25 -72.37
N GLU A 274 -16.51 -9.02 -72.86
CA GLU A 274 -15.82 -7.95 -72.14
C GLU A 274 -16.52 -7.62 -70.82
N ALA A 275 -17.85 -7.50 -70.84
CA ALA A 275 -18.63 -7.34 -69.61
C ALA A 275 -18.47 -8.54 -68.67
N GLY A 276 -18.43 -9.76 -69.21
CA GLY A 276 -18.17 -10.99 -68.45
C GLY A 276 -16.78 -11.03 -67.80
N VAL A 277 -15.73 -10.56 -68.49
CA VAL A 277 -14.37 -10.43 -67.95
C VAL A 277 -14.33 -9.38 -66.84
N ALA A 278 -14.95 -8.22 -67.06
CA ALA A 278 -15.04 -7.16 -66.06
C ALA A 278 -15.76 -7.63 -64.79
N GLN A 279 -16.88 -8.35 -64.94
CA GLN A 279 -17.61 -8.95 -63.83
C GLN A 279 -16.74 -9.96 -63.06
N GLN A 280 -16.08 -10.88 -63.76
CA GLN A 280 -15.23 -11.89 -63.11
C GLN A 280 -14.06 -11.25 -62.33
N ARG A 281 -13.47 -10.18 -62.85
CA ARG A 281 -12.45 -9.40 -62.13
C ARG A 281 -13.00 -8.76 -60.85
N ALA A 282 -14.22 -8.22 -60.92
CA ALA A 282 -14.90 -7.67 -59.74
C ALA A 282 -15.19 -8.76 -58.70
N ASP A 283 -15.60 -9.96 -59.14
CA ASP A 283 -15.88 -11.09 -58.25
C ASP A 283 -14.59 -11.58 -57.52
N ILE A 284 -13.45 -11.58 -58.20
CA ILE A 284 -12.14 -11.89 -57.59
C ILE A 284 -11.79 -10.88 -56.49
N GLU A 285 -11.94 -9.59 -56.76
CA GLU A 285 -11.66 -8.53 -55.78
C GLU A 285 -12.64 -8.58 -54.60
N ALA A 286 -13.92 -8.87 -54.88
CA ALA A 286 -14.95 -9.06 -53.86
C ALA A 286 -14.62 -10.24 -52.96
N ALA A 287 -14.17 -11.38 -53.50
CA ALA A 287 -13.76 -12.55 -52.72
C ALA A 287 -12.54 -12.24 -51.83
N ALA A 288 -11.56 -11.49 -52.34
CA ALA A 288 -10.41 -11.05 -51.54
C ALA A 288 -10.82 -10.08 -50.42
N SER A 289 -11.71 -9.12 -50.72
CA SER A 289 -12.24 -8.16 -49.75
C SER A 289 -13.11 -8.82 -48.68
N GLN A 290 -13.92 -9.81 -49.06
CA GLN A 290 -14.73 -10.60 -48.13
C GLN A 290 -13.85 -11.38 -47.17
N PHE A 291 -12.86 -12.12 -47.67
CA PHE A 291 -11.93 -12.85 -46.82
C PHE A 291 -11.23 -11.91 -45.83
N ARG A 292 -10.76 -10.74 -46.31
CA ARG A 292 -10.13 -9.73 -45.44
C ARG A 292 -11.07 -9.26 -44.34
N ARG A 293 -12.32 -8.97 -44.67
CA ARG A 293 -13.35 -8.53 -43.72
C ARG A 293 -13.60 -9.59 -42.65
N GLU A 294 -13.76 -10.85 -43.06
CA GLU A 294 -13.96 -11.98 -42.13
C GLU A 294 -12.77 -12.14 -41.18
N GLN A 295 -11.53 -12.00 -41.67
CA GLN A 295 -10.35 -12.08 -40.80
C GLN A 295 -10.20 -10.86 -39.88
N LEU A 296 -10.62 -9.67 -40.30
CA LEU A 296 -10.65 -8.47 -39.45
C LEU A 296 -11.70 -8.58 -38.34
N ASP A 297 -12.90 -9.05 -38.65
CA ASP A 297 -13.95 -9.32 -37.65
C ASP A 297 -13.52 -10.42 -36.66
N ALA A 298 -12.90 -11.49 -37.16
CA ALA A 298 -12.33 -12.52 -36.30
C ALA A 298 -11.21 -11.97 -35.39
N LEU A 299 -10.38 -11.05 -35.90
CA LEU A 299 -9.32 -10.41 -35.13
C LEU A 299 -9.89 -9.50 -34.03
N GLU A 300 -10.92 -8.72 -34.33
CA GLU A 300 -11.62 -7.85 -33.38
C GLU A 300 -12.20 -8.68 -32.23
N LYS A 301 -13.03 -9.68 -32.55
CA LYS A 301 -13.62 -10.60 -31.57
C LYS A 301 -12.57 -11.32 -30.73
N ALA A 302 -11.49 -11.80 -31.35
CA ALA A 302 -10.41 -12.46 -30.63
C ALA A 302 -9.65 -11.51 -29.71
N THR A 303 -9.48 -10.24 -30.10
CA THR A 303 -8.82 -9.22 -29.28
C THR A 303 -9.66 -8.89 -28.05
N GLU A 304 -10.98 -8.72 -28.21
CA GLU A 304 -11.92 -8.52 -27.10
C GLU A 304 -11.92 -9.73 -26.15
N ALA A 305 -12.06 -10.95 -26.69
CA ALA A 305 -12.04 -12.17 -25.91
C ALA A 305 -10.71 -12.37 -25.15
N PHE A 306 -9.59 -11.98 -25.75
CA PHE A 306 -8.27 -12.03 -25.10
C PHE A 306 -8.18 -11.05 -23.93
N ALA A 307 -8.62 -9.80 -24.14
CA ALA A 307 -8.64 -8.80 -23.08
C ALA A 307 -9.53 -9.22 -21.90
N GLN A 308 -10.70 -9.78 -22.18
CA GLN A 308 -11.59 -10.32 -21.16
C GLN A 308 -10.97 -11.51 -20.43
N SER A 309 -10.47 -12.52 -21.16
CA SER A 309 -9.90 -13.73 -20.58
C SER A 309 -8.66 -13.45 -19.73
N ARG A 310 -7.85 -12.45 -20.11
CA ARG A 310 -6.70 -11.99 -19.30
C ARG A 310 -7.14 -11.40 -17.96
N ASN A 311 -8.20 -10.60 -17.96
CA ASN A 311 -8.76 -10.04 -16.74
C ASN A 311 -9.34 -11.14 -15.84
N ASP A 312 -10.00 -12.14 -16.43
CA ASP A 312 -10.57 -13.26 -15.69
C ASP A 312 -9.49 -14.19 -15.12
N GLU A 313 -8.41 -14.45 -15.86
CA GLU A 313 -7.22 -15.17 -15.36
C GLU A 313 -6.59 -14.44 -14.18
N THR A 314 -6.40 -13.11 -14.28
CA THR A 314 -5.85 -12.30 -13.19
C THR A 314 -6.74 -12.36 -11.94
N LYS A 315 -8.07 -12.25 -12.11
CA LYS A 315 -9.03 -12.39 -11.00
C LYS A 315 -8.98 -13.77 -10.36
N ALA A 316 -8.90 -14.83 -11.18
CA ALA A 316 -8.85 -16.21 -10.71
C ALA A 316 -7.55 -16.48 -9.93
N HIS A 317 -6.40 -16.05 -10.46
CA HIS A 317 -5.10 -16.15 -9.79
C HIS A 317 -5.09 -15.39 -8.44
N VAL A 318 -5.58 -14.15 -8.40
CA VAL A 318 -5.69 -13.38 -7.14
C VAL A 318 -6.61 -14.09 -6.15
N ARG A 319 -7.75 -14.62 -6.61
CA ARG A 319 -8.68 -15.37 -5.75
C ARG A 319 -8.01 -16.63 -5.18
N ALA A 320 -7.28 -17.39 -6.00
CA ALA A 320 -6.55 -18.58 -5.55
C ALA A 320 -5.48 -18.24 -4.49
N GLY A 321 -4.74 -17.14 -4.68
CA GLY A 321 -3.78 -16.65 -3.69
C GLY A 321 -4.42 -16.26 -2.35
N LEU A 322 -5.59 -15.62 -2.38
CA LEU A 322 -6.34 -15.21 -1.18
C LEU A 322 -6.99 -16.36 -0.41
N MET A 323 -6.98 -17.59 -0.94
CA MET A 323 -7.37 -18.80 -0.19
C MET A 323 -6.30 -19.26 0.80
N SER A 324 -5.12 -18.62 0.80
CA SER A 324 -4.06 -18.87 1.79
C SER A 324 -3.89 -17.64 2.68
N LEU A 325 -4.21 -17.78 3.97
CA LEU A 325 -4.11 -16.71 4.94
C LEU A 325 -2.68 -16.70 5.51
N THR A 326 -2.01 -15.56 5.40
CA THR A 326 -0.63 -15.35 5.87
C THR A 326 -0.56 -14.24 6.91
N ALA A 327 0.48 -14.26 7.75
CA ALA A 327 0.71 -13.22 8.75
C ALA A 327 1.18 -11.91 8.11
N PRO A 328 0.48 -10.77 8.27
CA PRO A 328 0.97 -9.49 7.76
C PRO A 328 2.19 -8.96 8.53
N VAL A 329 2.36 -9.37 9.79
CA VAL A 329 3.45 -8.94 10.69
C VAL A 329 3.92 -10.09 11.57
N ALA A 330 5.14 -10.02 12.08
CA ALA A 330 5.64 -10.98 13.07
C ALA A 330 4.99 -10.72 14.44
N GLY A 331 4.58 -11.78 15.13
CA GLY A 331 3.84 -11.66 16.38
C GLY A 331 3.44 -13.00 16.98
N THR A 332 2.57 -12.96 17.98
CA THR A 332 1.97 -14.14 18.60
C THR A 332 0.50 -14.27 18.19
N VAL A 333 0.11 -15.47 17.75
CA VAL A 333 -1.28 -15.80 17.40
C VAL A 333 -2.11 -15.92 18.67
N GLN A 334 -3.28 -15.28 18.69
CA GLN A 334 -4.27 -15.36 19.76
C GLN A 334 -5.68 -15.52 19.18
N GLN A 335 -6.59 -16.04 20.00
CA GLN A 335 -8.02 -16.18 19.68
C GLN A 335 -8.26 -16.97 18.38
N LEU A 336 -7.51 -18.05 18.16
CA LEU A 336 -7.79 -18.96 17.05
C LEU A 336 -9.19 -19.55 17.22
N SER A 337 -10.13 -19.18 16.35
CA SER A 337 -11.54 -19.58 16.45
C SER A 337 -11.87 -20.91 15.76
N VAL A 338 -10.97 -21.38 14.89
CA VAL A 338 -11.14 -22.61 14.12
C VAL A 338 -10.10 -23.62 14.53
N HIS A 339 -10.55 -24.78 15.01
CA HIS A 339 -9.67 -25.84 15.53
C HIS A 339 -9.73 -27.14 14.72
N THR A 340 -10.68 -27.25 13.77
CA THR A 340 -10.94 -28.48 13.02
C THR A 340 -10.75 -28.26 11.52
N PRO A 341 -9.83 -29.01 10.87
CA PRO A 341 -9.84 -29.15 9.43
C PRO A 341 -11.21 -29.65 8.94
N GLY A 342 -11.73 -29.08 7.86
CA GLY A 342 -13.08 -29.32 7.36
C GLY A 342 -14.15 -28.34 7.87
N GLY A 343 -13.80 -27.47 8.83
CA GLY A 343 -14.68 -26.36 9.23
C GLY A 343 -14.87 -25.34 8.10
N VAL A 344 -16.05 -24.71 8.04
CA VAL A 344 -16.35 -23.65 7.07
C VAL A 344 -16.10 -22.30 7.70
N VAL A 345 -15.38 -21.42 6.99
CA VAL A 345 -15.22 -20.01 7.37
C VAL A 345 -15.92 -19.13 6.34
N THR A 346 -16.54 -18.04 6.79
CA THR A 346 -17.22 -17.07 5.93
C THR A 346 -16.39 -15.79 5.77
N THR A 347 -16.63 -15.04 4.68
CA THR A 347 -15.97 -13.75 4.47
C THR A 347 -16.13 -12.82 5.66
N ALA A 348 -15.06 -12.11 6.04
CA ALA A 348 -15.00 -11.18 7.17
C ALA A 348 -15.21 -11.81 8.56
N GLN A 349 -15.33 -13.14 8.66
CA GLN A 349 -15.29 -13.83 9.95
C GLN A 349 -13.89 -13.71 10.56
N THR A 350 -13.80 -13.28 11.82
CA THR A 350 -12.53 -13.28 12.56
C THR A 350 -12.09 -14.71 12.84
N VAL A 351 -10.96 -15.11 12.25
CA VAL A 351 -10.39 -16.45 12.41
C VAL A 351 -9.31 -16.48 13.49
N MET A 352 -8.49 -15.43 13.56
CA MET A 352 -7.46 -15.28 14.58
C MET A 352 -6.98 -13.82 14.66
N GLU A 353 -6.25 -13.51 15.72
CA GLU A 353 -5.62 -12.23 15.97
C GLU A 353 -4.10 -12.40 16.08
N ILE A 354 -3.32 -11.48 15.50
CA ILE A 354 -1.87 -11.45 15.65
C ILE A 354 -1.48 -10.24 16.47
N VAL A 355 -0.87 -10.50 17.62
CA VAL A 355 -0.30 -9.46 18.48
C VAL A 355 1.16 -9.24 18.07
N PRO A 356 1.53 -8.07 17.52
CA PRO A 356 2.88 -7.83 17.03
C PRO A 356 3.93 -7.87 18.14
N ASP A 357 5.13 -8.32 17.80
CA ASP A 357 6.28 -8.41 18.72
C ASP A 357 6.95 -7.04 19.03
N GLU A 358 6.37 -5.95 18.55
CA GLU A 358 6.94 -4.60 18.63
C GLU A 358 6.98 -4.05 20.07
N ALA A 359 7.52 -2.83 20.23
CA ALA A 359 7.64 -2.14 21.51
C ALA A 359 6.33 -2.22 22.32
N LEU A 360 6.41 -2.67 23.57
CA LEU A 360 5.27 -2.64 24.48
C LEU A 360 5.18 -1.22 25.03
N GLU A 361 3.97 -0.68 25.04
CA GLU A 361 3.67 0.56 25.74
C GLU A 361 2.87 0.21 27.00
N VAL A 362 3.02 1.02 28.04
CA VAL A 362 2.18 0.92 29.22
C VAL A 362 0.99 1.83 29.01
N GLU A 363 -0.20 1.27 29.11
CA GLU A 363 -1.44 2.03 29.27
C GLU A 363 -1.68 2.20 30.77
N ALA A 364 -1.37 3.39 31.29
CA ALA A 364 -1.47 3.72 32.71
C ALA A 364 -2.65 4.66 32.96
N THR A 365 -3.42 4.35 33.99
CA THR A 365 -4.52 5.15 34.50
C THR A 365 -3.99 6.15 35.52
N VAL A 366 -4.05 7.43 35.18
CA VAL A 366 -3.65 8.58 36.00
C VAL A 366 -4.89 9.13 36.70
N GLU A 367 -4.80 9.35 38.02
CA GLU A 367 -5.89 9.96 38.79
C GLU A 367 -6.09 11.44 38.40
N ASN A 368 -7.33 11.92 38.45
CA ASN A 368 -7.66 13.32 38.15
C ASN A 368 -6.90 14.35 39.01
N ARG A 369 -6.44 13.98 40.21
CA ARG A 369 -5.62 14.87 41.05
C ARG A 369 -4.23 15.15 40.46
N ASP A 370 -3.69 14.21 39.69
CA ASP A 370 -2.31 14.23 39.21
C ASP A 370 -2.20 14.65 37.74
N ILE A 371 -3.30 14.59 36.98
CA ILE A 371 -3.33 14.85 35.53
C ILE A 371 -2.78 16.24 35.15
N GLY A 372 -3.02 17.26 35.98
CA GLY A 372 -2.55 18.62 35.74
C GLY A 372 -1.01 18.75 35.67
N PHE A 373 -0.28 17.77 36.22
CA PHE A 373 1.17 17.76 36.26
C PHE A 373 1.81 16.75 35.29
N VAL A 374 1.02 15.84 34.71
CA VAL A 374 1.51 14.83 33.77
C VAL A 374 1.56 15.41 32.36
N LYS A 375 2.75 15.38 31.74
CA LYS A 375 2.99 15.93 30.40
C LYS A 375 3.76 14.94 29.52
N VAL A 376 3.49 15.01 28.22
CA VAL A 376 4.25 14.27 27.20
C VAL A 376 5.74 14.61 27.31
N GLY A 377 6.58 13.59 27.26
CA GLY A 377 8.04 13.69 27.37
C GLY A 377 8.61 13.44 28.76
N GLN A 378 7.80 13.35 29.81
CA GLN A 378 8.27 13.05 31.17
C GLN A 378 8.82 11.62 31.27
N ARG A 379 9.87 11.43 32.08
CA ARG A 379 10.42 10.11 32.40
C ARG A 379 9.52 9.41 33.41
N ALA A 380 9.25 8.14 33.16
CA ALA A 380 8.47 7.29 34.05
C ALA A 380 9.27 6.04 34.42
N ALA A 381 9.18 5.64 35.68
CA ALA A 381 9.70 4.37 36.17
C ALA A 381 8.55 3.36 36.25
N VAL A 382 8.63 2.29 35.47
CA VAL A 382 7.59 1.26 35.37
C VAL A 382 8.00 0.03 36.17
N LYS A 383 7.19 -0.30 37.18
CA LYS A 383 7.35 -1.47 38.05
C LYS A 383 6.36 -2.54 37.59
N VAL A 384 6.86 -3.71 37.21
CA VAL A 384 6.03 -4.84 36.78
C VAL A 384 5.58 -5.64 37.99
N GLU A 385 4.28 -5.80 38.22
CA GLU A 385 3.79 -6.43 39.46
C GLU A 385 4.19 -7.90 39.57
N ALA A 386 4.30 -8.60 38.44
CA ALA A 386 4.73 -10.00 38.39
C ALA A 386 6.19 -10.22 38.86
N PHE A 387 7.01 -9.16 38.89
CA PHE A 387 8.43 -9.24 39.23
C PHE A 387 8.78 -8.18 40.29
N PRO A 388 9.11 -8.58 41.54
CA PRO A 388 9.45 -7.64 42.60
C PRO A 388 10.59 -6.67 42.20
N TYR A 389 10.27 -5.39 42.11
CA TYR A 389 11.19 -4.34 41.65
C TYR A 389 12.42 -4.17 42.55
N THR A 390 12.31 -4.54 43.84
CA THR A 390 13.42 -4.50 44.80
C THR A 390 14.54 -5.48 44.43
N ARG A 391 14.20 -6.57 43.72
CA ARG A 391 15.16 -7.59 43.29
C ARG A 391 15.59 -7.42 41.83
N TYR A 392 14.63 -7.14 40.94
CA TYR A 392 14.87 -7.15 39.49
C TYR A 392 14.93 -5.75 38.86
N GLY A 393 14.72 -4.70 39.65
CA GLY A 393 14.75 -3.32 39.19
C GLY A 393 13.43 -2.85 38.56
N MET A 394 13.51 -1.70 37.90
CA MET A 394 12.38 -1.03 37.23
C MET A 394 12.74 -0.76 35.77
N LEU A 395 11.72 -0.67 34.91
CA LEU A 395 11.91 -0.30 33.52
C LEU A 395 11.80 1.21 33.38
N GLU A 396 12.70 1.81 32.63
CA GLU A 396 12.57 3.22 32.28
C GLU A 396 11.72 3.38 31.03
N GLY A 397 10.82 4.36 31.06
CA GLY A 397 10.01 4.75 29.92
C GLY A 397 9.77 6.26 29.87
N GLN A 398 9.11 6.70 28.80
CA GLN A 398 8.75 8.09 28.57
C GLN A 398 7.27 8.21 28.21
N VAL A 399 6.59 9.21 28.78
CA VAL A 399 5.19 9.51 28.46
C VAL A 399 5.12 9.98 27.00
N VAL A 400 4.40 9.24 26.16
CA VAL A 400 4.22 9.55 24.72
C VAL A 400 2.91 10.30 24.50
N SER A 401 1.85 9.91 25.20
CA SER A 401 0.56 10.58 25.09
C SER A 401 -0.21 10.53 26.41
N VAL A 402 -1.12 11.47 26.56
CA VAL A 402 -2.05 11.59 27.68
C VAL A 402 -3.42 11.90 27.08
N SER A 403 -4.47 11.20 27.51
CA SER A 403 -5.82 11.47 27.03
C SER A 403 -6.25 12.88 27.43
N ASN A 404 -6.91 13.58 26.50
CA ASN A 404 -7.46 14.91 26.78
C ASN A 404 -8.87 14.83 27.40
N ASP A 405 -9.43 13.62 27.48
CA ASP A 405 -10.75 13.35 28.04
C ASP A 405 -10.64 12.35 29.20
N ALA A 406 -11.53 12.49 30.17
CA ALA A 406 -11.59 11.66 31.35
C ALA A 406 -12.51 10.46 31.12
N ALA A 407 -12.01 9.27 31.37
CA ALA A 407 -12.82 8.05 31.42
C ALA A 407 -13.40 7.86 32.83
N GLN A 408 -14.64 7.39 32.90
CA GLN A 408 -15.27 7.04 34.18
C GLN A 408 -14.82 5.64 34.63
N ASP A 409 -14.04 5.56 35.69
CA ASP A 409 -13.70 4.32 36.39
C ASP A 409 -14.68 4.05 37.54
N ARG A 410 -15.03 2.77 37.73
CA ARG A 410 -16.02 2.36 38.75
C ARG A 410 -15.54 2.54 40.19
N ARG A 411 -14.22 2.60 40.43
CA ARG A 411 -13.60 2.71 41.77
C ARG A 411 -12.92 4.06 41.97
N LEU A 412 -12.21 4.55 40.96
CA LEU A 412 -11.35 5.74 41.07
C LEU A 412 -12.03 7.04 40.61
N GLY A 413 -13.27 6.97 40.09
CA GLY A 413 -13.97 8.13 39.56
C GLY A 413 -13.45 8.51 38.17
N LEU A 414 -13.33 9.81 37.90
CA LEU A 414 -12.78 10.30 36.63
C LEU A 414 -11.26 10.05 36.58
N VAL A 415 -10.79 9.36 35.55
CA VAL A 415 -9.38 9.02 35.36
C VAL A 415 -8.94 9.31 33.93
N PHE A 416 -7.65 9.54 33.73
CA PHE A 416 -7.07 9.82 32.42
C PHE A 416 -6.11 8.71 32.03
N THR A 417 -6.00 8.41 30.73
CA THR A 417 -5.12 7.37 30.23
C THR A 417 -3.84 7.98 29.69
N ALA A 418 -2.70 7.61 30.25
CA ALA A 418 -1.38 7.96 29.73
C ALA A 418 -0.72 6.74 29.07
N ARG A 419 -0.13 6.93 27.88
CA ARG A 419 0.70 5.93 27.21
C ARG A 419 2.16 6.21 27.47
N ILE A 420 2.87 5.22 27.98
CA ILE A 420 4.30 5.32 28.32
C ILE A 420 5.07 4.30 27.47
N ARG A 421 5.98 4.79 26.63
CA ARG A 421 6.86 3.93 25.84
C ARG A 421 8.02 3.46 26.68
N LEU A 422 8.24 2.14 26.69
CA LEU A 422 9.35 1.53 27.39
C LEU A 422 10.62 1.58 26.53
N ASN A 423 11.78 1.73 27.20
CA ASN A 423 13.08 1.65 26.52
C ASN A 423 13.48 0.21 26.17
N SER A 424 12.91 -0.77 26.88
CA SER A 424 13.16 -2.20 26.66
C SER A 424 11.91 -3.01 27.02
N ASN A 425 11.61 -4.02 26.20
CA ASN A 425 10.56 -5.01 26.45
C ASN A 425 11.08 -6.25 27.20
N ARG A 426 12.34 -6.23 27.65
CA ARG A 426 12.98 -7.37 28.33
C ARG A 426 13.52 -6.95 29.68
N MET A 427 13.41 -7.84 30.66
CA MET A 427 13.94 -7.67 32.01
C MET A 427 14.94 -8.79 32.32
N TRP A 428 16.00 -8.44 33.05
CA TRP A 428 17.02 -9.39 33.49
C TRP A 428 16.59 -10.07 34.79
N ILE A 429 16.25 -11.35 34.71
CA ILE A 429 15.65 -12.12 35.81
C ILE A 429 16.38 -13.45 35.89
N ASP A 430 16.90 -13.84 37.06
CA ASP A 430 17.53 -15.14 37.31
C ASP A 430 18.57 -15.56 36.24
N ARG A 431 19.46 -14.61 35.87
CA ARG A 431 20.52 -14.78 34.85
C ARG A 431 20.04 -15.04 33.41
N ARG A 432 18.77 -14.72 33.10
CA ARG A 432 18.22 -14.78 31.74
C ARG A 432 17.44 -13.51 31.40
N TRP A 433 17.44 -13.14 30.13
CA TRP A 433 16.54 -12.11 29.62
C TRP A 433 15.15 -12.72 29.42
N ILE A 434 14.16 -12.18 30.13
CA ILE A 434 12.75 -12.57 29.95
C ILE A 434 12.05 -11.44 29.20
N SER A 435 11.39 -11.79 28.10
CA SER A 435 10.51 -10.87 27.37
C SER A 435 9.20 -10.70 28.12
N LEU A 436 8.76 -9.46 28.25
CA LEU A 436 7.49 -9.12 28.87
C LEU A 436 6.35 -9.43 27.89
N THR A 437 5.21 -9.88 28.42
CA THR A 437 4.01 -10.18 27.63
C THR A 437 2.96 -9.06 27.79
N SER A 438 2.19 -8.81 26.72
CA SER A 438 1.01 -7.94 26.80
C SER A 438 0.03 -8.45 27.88
N GLY A 439 -0.62 -7.54 28.58
CA GLY A 439 -1.61 -7.83 29.62
C GLY A 439 -1.07 -7.89 31.05
N MET A 440 0.26 -7.87 31.27
CA MET A 440 0.80 -7.81 32.63
C MET A 440 0.49 -6.48 33.32
N ALA A 441 0.13 -6.54 34.60
CA ALA A 441 -0.11 -5.38 35.43
C ALA A 441 1.19 -4.67 35.81
N VAL A 442 1.15 -3.34 35.75
CA VAL A 442 2.29 -2.48 36.05
C VAL A 442 1.86 -1.25 36.85
N THR A 443 2.78 -0.73 37.65
CA THR A 443 2.63 0.59 38.29
C THR A 443 3.70 1.51 37.72
N ALA A 444 3.28 2.60 37.08
CA ALA A 444 4.16 3.61 36.53
C ALA A 444 4.26 4.82 37.46
N GLU A 445 5.48 5.21 37.80
CA GLU A 445 5.80 6.41 38.56
C GLU A 445 6.32 7.48 37.60
N ILE A 446 5.44 8.40 37.23
CA ILE A 446 5.74 9.48 36.29
C ILE A 446 6.38 10.64 37.05
N ARG A 447 7.58 11.08 36.65
CA ARG A 447 8.27 12.21 37.29
C ARG A 447 7.65 13.53 36.83
N THR A 448 6.83 14.13 37.67
CA THR A 448 6.04 15.34 37.37
C THR A 448 6.76 16.64 37.73
N GLY A 449 7.74 16.60 38.63
CA GLY A 449 8.52 17.78 39.02
C GLY A 449 9.67 17.47 39.98
N GLN A 450 10.35 18.52 40.43
CA GLN A 450 11.39 18.46 41.46
C GLN A 450 11.12 19.53 42.50
N GLN A 451 11.20 19.17 43.78
CA GLN A 451 11.08 20.11 44.90
C GLN A 451 12.29 20.02 45.82
N SER A 452 12.66 21.13 46.46
CA SER A 452 13.72 21.09 47.47
C SER A 452 13.24 20.36 48.73
N VAL A 453 14.17 19.75 49.48
CA VAL A 453 13.84 19.11 50.77
C VAL A 453 13.21 20.13 51.74
N ALA A 454 13.69 21.39 51.72
CA ALA A 454 13.11 22.48 52.50
C ALA A 454 11.64 22.74 52.14
N GLN A 455 11.30 22.74 50.84
CA GLN A 455 9.93 22.94 50.38
C GLN A 455 9.01 21.76 50.72
N TYR A 456 9.50 20.52 50.66
CA TYR A 456 8.71 19.35 51.05
C TYR A 456 8.36 19.36 52.56
N LEU A 457 9.31 19.73 53.42
CA LEU A 457 9.10 19.77 54.87
C LEU A 457 8.27 20.98 55.35
N LEU A 458 8.50 22.15 54.75
CA LEU A 458 7.82 23.40 55.14
C LEU A 458 6.53 23.66 54.35
N GLY A 459 6.30 22.98 53.23
CA GLY A 459 5.13 23.14 52.36
C GLY A 459 3.79 23.10 53.10
N PRO A 460 3.51 22.05 53.90
CA PRO A 460 2.24 21.96 54.64
C PRO A 460 2.01 23.09 55.64
N LEU A 461 3.08 23.64 56.22
CA LEU A 461 3.00 24.78 57.16
C LEU A 461 2.69 26.08 56.41
N VAL A 462 3.24 26.25 55.20
CA VAL A 462 2.99 27.42 54.36
C VAL A 462 1.57 27.36 53.78
N GLU A 463 1.12 26.20 53.30
CA GLU A 463 -0.25 26.01 52.81
C GLU A 463 -1.28 26.25 53.91
N GLY A 464 -1.09 25.68 55.11
CA GLY A 464 -1.99 25.92 56.25
C GLY A 464 -2.01 27.39 56.71
N ALA A 465 -0.89 28.11 56.60
CA ALA A 465 -0.84 29.55 56.88
C ALA A 465 -1.57 30.39 55.81
N GLN A 466 -1.53 29.97 54.54
CA GLN A 466 -2.21 30.67 53.44
C GLN A 466 -3.71 30.38 53.39
N GLU A 467 -4.14 29.14 53.68
CA GLU A 467 -5.54 28.77 53.79
C GLU A 467 -6.21 29.37 55.04
N SER A 468 -5.50 29.45 56.18
CA SER A 468 -6.05 30.10 57.39
C SER A 468 -6.17 31.62 57.27
N MET A 469 -5.48 32.25 56.32
CA MET A 469 -5.66 33.69 56.00
C MET A 469 -6.71 33.95 54.92
N HIS A 470 -7.32 32.91 54.34
CA HIS A 470 -8.46 33.03 53.43
C HIS A 470 -9.63 32.23 54.00
N GLU A 471 -10.34 32.86 54.93
CA GLU A 471 -11.66 32.38 55.36
C GLU A 471 -12.67 32.58 54.22
N ARG A 472 -13.59 31.63 54.07
CA ARG A 472 -14.74 31.72 53.16
C ARG A 472 -15.86 32.53 53.77
#